data_AF-K1TTN1-F1
#
_entry.id   AF-K1TTN1-F1
#
_cell.length_a   1.000
_cell.length_b   1.000
_cell.length_c   1.000
_cell.angle_alpha   90.00
_cell.angle_beta   90.00
_cell.angle_gamma   90.00
#
_symmetry.space_group_name_H-M   'P 1'
#
loop_
_entity.id
_entity.type
_entity.pdbx_description
1 polymer ?
#
loop_
_entity_poly.entity_id
_entity_poly.type
_entity_poly.pdbx_seq_one_letter_code
_entity_poly.pdbx_strand_id
1 'polypeptide(L)'
;MFENLTDKLERSFKLIKGEGRITEINVAETLKEIRRALIDADVNYKVAKSFTDEVKQKALGQDVLKSVKPGQMITKIVRDELAQLMGGTATDIKLEGTPAVILIAGLQGSGKTTFSGKLAAMLKSKKGRQVLLVAGDVYRPAAIDQLKVLGGQIGVEVYTEEGIKIRCRSPKMPSNTPVSTVSTS
;
A
#
# COMPACT_ATOMS: atom_id res chain seq x y z
N MET A 1 11.80 -9.26 2.21
CA MET A 1 11.25 -7.99 1.65
C MET A 1 11.81 -6.75 2.35
N PHE A 2 12.07 -6.78 3.67
CA PHE A 2 12.72 -5.68 4.40
C PHE A 2 14.11 -6.05 4.96
N GLU A 3 14.87 -6.92 4.28
CA GLU A 3 16.16 -7.41 4.82
C GLU A 3 17.15 -6.26 5.09
N ASN A 4 17.33 -5.35 4.12
CA ASN A 4 18.18 -4.17 4.32
C ASN A 4 17.73 -3.26 5.46
N LEU A 5 16.42 -3.09 5.67
CA LEU A 5 15.89 -2.30 6.78
C LEU A 5 16.08 -3.04 8.11
N THR A 6 15.80 -4.35 8.12
CA THR A 6 15.94 -5.22 9.30
C THR A 6 17.38 -5.24 9.78
N ASP A 7 18.33 -5.45 8.87
CA ASP A 7 19.76 -5.46 9.17
C ASP A 7 20.24 -4.12 9.73
N LYS A 8 19.78 -3.01 9.17
CA LYS A 8 20.14 -1.67 9.66
C LYS A 8 19.56 -1.39 11.03
N LEU A 9 18.27 -1.71 11.25
CA LEU A 9 17.63 -1.56 12.56
C LEU A 9 18.29 -2.45 13.61
N GLU A 10 18.63 -3.69 13.28
CA GLU A 10 19.35 -4.59 14.19
C GLU A 10 20.73 -4.04 14.58
N ARG A 11 21.48 -3.47 13.64
CA ARG A 11 22.76 -2.80 13.93
C ARG A 11 22.55 -1.60 14.87
N SER A 12 21.56 -0.76 14.60
CA SER A 12 21.20 0.37 15.47
C SER A 12 20.81 -0.10 16.88
N PHE A 13 20.07 -1.20 17.02
CA PHE A 13 19.72 -1.76 18.33
C PHE A 13 20.89 -2.43 19.05
N LYS A 14 21.88 -2.97 18.33
CA LYS A 14 23.10 -3.54 18.94
C LYS A 14 23.95 -2.47 19.63
N LEU A 15 24.04 -1.26 19.05
CA LEU A 15 24.72 -0.12 19.68
C LEU A 15 24.12 0.18 21.07
N ILE A 16 22.78 0.23 21.14
CA ILE A 16 22.06 0.47 22.39
C ILE A 16 22.19 -0.70 23.40
N LYS A 17 22.18 -1.95 22.93
CA LYS A 17 22.25 -3.14 23.81
C LYS A 17 23.65 -3.37 24.40
N GLY A 18 24.71 -2.90 23.74
CA GLY A 18 26.09 -3.10 24.17
C GLY A 18 26.53 -2.18 25.30
N GLU A 19 25.83 -1.06 25.51
CA GLU A 19 26.16 -0.09 26.53
C GLU A 19 25.39 -0.39 27.82
N GLY A 20 26.11 -0.64 28.92
CA GLY A 20 25.52 -0.97 30.22
C GLY A 20 24.64 0.13 30.83
N ARG A 21 24.64 1.34 30.24
CA ARG A 21 23.80 2.47 30.62
C ARG A 21 23.45 3.30 29.40
N ILE A 22 22.16 3.55 29.18
CA ILE A 22 21.69 4.39 28.08
C ILE A 22 21.75 5.85 28.52
N THR A 23 22.35 6.71 27.69
CA THR A 23 22.36 8.17 27.85
C THR A 23 21.49 8.83 26.79
N GLU A 24 21.08 10.08 27.01
CA GLU A 24 20.34 10.86 26.00
C GLU A 24 21.12 11.00 24.69
N ILE A 25 22.46 11.09 24.77
CA ILE A 25 23.35 11.18 23.61
C ILE A 25 23.23 9.91 22.76
N ASN A 26 23.31 8.73 23.40
CA ASN A 26 23.29 7.45 22.70
C ASN A 26 21.90 7.17 22.07
N VAL A 27 20.82 7.64 22.71
CA VAL A 27 19.47 7.62 22.13
C VAL A 27 19.41 8.51 20.90
N ALA A 28 19.92 9.75 20.97
CA ALA A 28 19.90 10.68 19.85
C ALA A 28 20.70 10.17 18.64
N GLU A 29 21.88 9.58 18.88
CA GLU A 29 22.68 8.95 17.83
C GLU A 29 21.96 7.77 17.19
N THR A 30 21.36 6.90 18.00
CA THR A 30 20.63 5.74 17.46
C THR A 30 19.43 6.15 16.64
N LEU A 31 18.67 7.16 17.08
CA LEU A 31 17.54 7.69 16.30
C LEU A 31 17.98 8.30 14.97
N LYS A 32 19.17 8.90 14.91
CA LYS A 32 19.76 9.41 13.67
C LYS A 32 20.08 8.28 12.69
N GLU A 33 20.64 7.18 13.18
CA GLU A 33 20.90 5.98 12.36
C GLU A 33 19.61 5.31 11.89
N ILE A 34 18.61 5.19 12.76
CA ILE A 34 17.28 4.68 12.38
C ILE A 34 16.64 5.56 11.30
N ARG A 35 16.73 6.89 11.43
CA ARG A 35 16.22 7.83 10.41
C ARG A 35 16.88 7.58 9.06
N ARG A 36 18.21 7.43 9.04
CA ARG A 36 18.97 7.15 7.82
C ARG A 36 18.57 5.80 7.22
N ALA A 37 18.40 4.78 8.05
CA ALA A 37 17.95 3.46 7.62
C ALA A 37 16.56 3.49 6.96
N LEU A 38 15.64 4.30 7.48
CA LEU A 38 14.31 4.49 6.90
C LEU A 38 14.38 5.20 5.54
N ILE A 39 15.16 6.27 5.43
CA ILE A 39 15.33 7.02 4.17
C ILE A 39 15.96 6.13 3.10
N ASP A 40 16.97 5.35 3.45
CA ASP A 40 17.62 4.40 2.54
C ASP A 40 16.69 3.25 2.12
N ALA A 41 15.57 3.05 2.82
CA ALA A 41 14.55 2.04 2.52
C ALA A 41 13.35 2.62 1.76
N ASP A 42 13.55 3.73 1.04
CA ASP A 42 12.54 4.44 0.24
C ASP A 42 11.35 4.99 1.06
N VAL A 43 11.53 5.20 2.37
CA VAL A 43 10.52 5.88 3.19
C VAL A 43 10.61 7.38 2.98
N ASN A 44 9.46 8.05 2.83
CA ASN A 44 9.40 9.50 2.68
C ASN A 44 10.09 10.22 3.85
N TYR A 45 10.93 11.21 3.55
CA TYR A 45 11.65 11.99 4.56
C TYR A 45 10.75 12.56 5.66
N LYS A 46 9.57 13.09 5.31
CA LYS A 46 8.62 13.64 6.30
C LYS A 46 8.15 12.57 7.26
N VAL A 47 7.83 11.38 6.75
CA VAL A 47 7.40 10.22 7.54
C VAL A 47 8.52 9.75 8.46
N ALA A 48 9.73 9.57 7.92
CA ALA A 48 10.89 9.16 8.72
C ALA A 48 11.23 10.17 9.82
N LYS A 49 11.12 11.47 9.52
CA LYS A 49 11.33 12.54 10.51
C LYS A 49 10.29 12.49 11.62
N SER A 50 9.00 12.56 11.28
CA SER A 50 7.89 12.51 12.26
C SER A 50 7.97 11.27 13.14
N PHE A 51 8.22 10.10 12.54
CA PHE A 51 8.42 8.85 13.25
C PHE A 51 9.54 8.95 14.31
N THR A 52 10.73 9.42 13.93
CA THR A 52 11.84 9.51 14.89
C THR A 52 11.63 10.57 15.97
N ASP A 53 10.90 11.64 15.67
CA ASP A 53 10.58 12.69 16.64
C ASP A 53 9.56 12.17 17.68
N GLU A 54 8.57 11.37 17.25
CA GLU A 54 7.61 10.69 18.14
C GLU A 54 8.29 9.66 19.04
N VAL A 55 9.18 8.82 18.48
CA VAL A 55 9.97 7.87 19.26
C VAL A 55 10.84 8.60 20.29
N LYS A 56 11.45 9.74 19.94
CA LYS A 56 12.24 10.54 20.88
C LYS A 56 11.40 11.02 22.05
N GLN A 57 10.21 11.58 21.78
CA GLN A 57 9.30 12.05 22.82
C GLN A 57 8.86 10.92 23.75
N LYS A 58 8.48 9.77 23.19
CA LYS A 58 8.09 8.58 23.98
C LYS A 58 9.24 8.03 24.80
N ALA A 59 10.46 8.03 24.26
CA ALA A 59 11.65 7.56 24.97
C ALA A 59 12.02 8.45 26.17
N LEU A 60 11.88 9.77 26.03
CA LEU A 60 12.10 10.73 27.12
C LEU A 60 10.97 10.69 28.15
N GLY A 61 9.71 10.59 27.69
CA GLY A 61 8.52 10.63 28.56
C GLY A 61 8.27 9.36 29.38
N GLN A 62 8.73 8.19 28.92
CA GLN A 62 8.58 6.91 29.65
C GLN A 62 9.71 6.63 30.65
N ASP A 63 10.55 7.62 30.98
CA ASP A 63 11.69 7.46 31.89
C ASP A 63 12.55 6.25 31.51
N VAL A 64 12.73 6.01 30.20
CA VAL A 64 13.45 4.83 29.68
C VAL A 64 14.85 4.73 30.29
N LEU A 65 15.48 5.88 30.53
CA LEU A 65 16.80 6.01 31.14
C LEU A 65 16.86 5.49 32.60
N LYS A 66 15.73 5.43 33.30
CA LYS A 66 15.61 4.92 34.69
C LYS A 66 15.12 3.46 34.74
N SER A 67 14.81 2.86 33.60
CA SER A 67 14.30 1.49 33.52
C SER A 67 15.40 0.45 33.76
N VAL A 68 15.01 -0.69 34.34
CA VAL A 68 15.90 -1.84 34.60
C VAL A 68 16.45 -2.45 33.30
N LYS A 69 15.72 -2.32 32.18
CA LYS A 69 16.12 -2.85 30.86
C LYS A 69 15.87 -1.82 29.75
N PRO A 70 16.69 -0.76 29.70
CA PRO A 70 16.40 0.42 28.89
C PRO A 70 16.49 0.10 27.38
N GLY A 71 17.38 -0.81 26.96
CA GLY A 71 17.47 -1.23 25.56
C GLY A 71 16.23 -1.98 25.05
N GLN A 72 15.60 -2.81 25.89
CA GLN A 72 14.36 -3.52 25.51
C GLN A 72 13.17 -2.57 25.42
N MET A 73 13.10 -1.56 26.31
CA MET A 73 12.10 -0.50 26.27
C MET A 73 12.18 0.29 24.96
N ILE A 74 13.38 0.69 24.52
CA ILE A 74 13.54 1.42 23.25
C ILE A 74 13.08 0.55 22.07
N THR A 75 13.50 -0.72 22.01
CA THR A 75 13.04 -1.62 20.93
C THR A 75 11.52 -1.73 20.91
N LYS A 76 10.88 -1.80 22.09
CA LYS A 76 9.41 -1.81 22.19
C LYS A 76 8.79 -0.52 21.66
N ILE A 77 9.26 0.64 22.08
CA ILE A 77 8.74 1.94 21.61
C ILE A 77 8.84 2.05 20.09
N VAL A 78 9.98 1.70 19.51
CA VAL A 78 10.19 1.73 18.05
C VAL A 78 9.23 0.77 17.33
N ARG A 79 9.07 -0.46 17.86
CA ARG A 79 8.12 -1.43 17.30
C ARG A 79 6.68 -0.94 17.35
N ASP A 80 6.25 -0.41 18.49
CA ASP A 80 4.88 0.04 18.70
C ASP A 80 4.57 1.24 17.78
N GLU A 81 5.53 2.16 17.60
CA GLU A 81 5.42 3.27 16.66
C GLU A 81 5.34 2.78 15.20
N LEU A 82 6.17 1.80 14.81
CA LEU A 82 6.10 1.22 13.47
C LEU A 82 4.75 0.56 13.21
N ALA A 83 4.17 -0.10 14.22
CA ALA A 83 2.84 -0.70 14.13
C ALA A 83 1.74 0.38 13.98
N GLN A 84 1.84 1.49 14.71
CA GLN A 84 0.93 2.63 14.57
C GLN A 84 1.04 3.25 13.17
N LEU A 85 2.27 3.45 12.66
CA LEU A 85 2.52 3.97 11.32
C LEU A 85 1.86 3.11 10.22
N MET A 86 1.83 1.78 10.40
CA MET A 86 1.25 0.85 9.44
C MET A 86 -0.30 0.79 9.49
N GLY A 87 -0.94 1.57 10.35
CA GLY A 87 -2.40 1.66 10.46
C GLY A 87 -3.01 0.84 11.61
N GLY A 88 -2.19 0.17 12.42
CA GLY A 88 -2.57 -0.48 13.69
C GLY A 88 -3.46 -1.74 13.57
N THR A 89 -4.57 -1.66 12.83
CA THR A 89 -5.55 -2.75 12.70
C THR A 89 -5.70 -3.20 11.26
N ALA A 90 -5.79 -4.52 11.07
CA ALA A 90 -6.04 -5.11 9.77
C ALA A 90 -7.49 -4.85 9.37
N THR A 91 -7.69 -4.04 8.33
CA THR A 91 -9.02 -3.79 7.75
C THR A 91 -9.20 -4.67 6.52
N ASP A 92 -10.33 -5.38 6.46
CA ASP A 92 -10.65 -6.23 5.32
C ASP A 92 -11.25 -5.42 4.16
N ILE A 93 -11.23 -5.99 2.95
CA ILE A 93 -11.81 -5.38 1.75
C ILE A 93 -13.33 -5.25 1.93
N LYS A 94 -13.83 -4.02 1.89
CA LYS A 94 -15.27 -3.72 1.85
C LYS A 94 -15.84 -4.10 0.49
N LEU A 95 -16.75 -5.07 0.48
CA LEU A 95 -17.47 -5.54 -0.69
C LEU A 95 -18.94 -5.15 -0.54
N GLU A 96 -19.25 -3.91 -0.86
CA GLU A 96 -20.61 -3.35 -0.79
C GLU A 96 -21.29 -3.43 -2.16
N GLY A 97 -22.59 -3.73 -2.18
CA GLY A 97 -23.40 -3.83 -3.40
C GLY A 97 -23.53 -5.24 -3.99
N THR A 98 -24.45 -5.40 -4.94
CA THR A 98 -24.70 -6.66 -5.66
C THR A 98 -25.00 -6.33 -7.14
N PRO A 99 -24.02 -6.41 -8.05
CA PRO A 99 -22.63 -6.85 -7.83
C PRO A 99 -21.74 -5.80 -7.14
N ALA A 100 -20.76 -6.25 -6.35
CA ALA A 100 -19.71 -5.39 -5.81
C ALA A 100 -18.62 -5.18 -6.87
N VAL A 101 -18.32 -3.93 -7.22
CA VAL A 101 -17.37 -3.58 -8.29
C VAL A 101 -16.06 -3.07 -7.70
N ILE A 102 -14.93 -3.67 -8.11
CA ILE A 102 -13.58 -3.28 -7.70
C ILE A 102 -12.78 -2.86 -8.93
N LEU A 103 -12.33 -1.61 -8.96
CA LEU A 103 -11.43 -1.10 -10.00
C LEU A 103 -9.96 -1.22 -9.56
N ILE A 104 -9.15 -1.93 -10.34
CA ILE A 104 -7.70 -2.00 -10.12
C ILE A 104 -7.00 -0.95 -10.98
N ALA A 105 -6.58 0.14 -10.35
CA ALA A 105 -5.83 1.22 -10.98
C ALA A 105 -4.41 1.33 -10.39
N GLY A 106 -3.48 1.91 -11.16
CA GLY A 106 -2.08 2.03 -10.77
C GLY A 106 -1.14 2.26 -11.95
N LEU A 107 0.13 2.52 -11.65
CA LEU A 107 1.17 2.82 -12.64
C LEU A 107 1.42 1.65 -13.61
N GLN A 108 1.96 1.94 -14.79
CA GLN A 108 2.40 0.88 -15.71
C GLN A 108 3.49 0.04 -15.04
N GLY A 109 3.40 -1.28 -15.18
CA GLY A 109 4.36 -2.20 -14.57
C GLY A 109 4.15 -2.48 -13.07
N SER A 110 3.17 -1.87 -12.40
CA SER A 110 2.88 -2.12 -10.98
C SER A 110 2.24 -3.48 -10.67
N GLY A 111 2.17 -4.38 -11.65
CA GLY A 111 1.60 -5.72 -11.47
C GLY A 111 0.07 -5.80 -11.43
N LYS A 112 -0.66 -4.81 -11.94
CA LYS A 112 -2.15 -4.75 -11.91
C LYS A 112 -2.82 -6.05 -12.38
N THR A 113 -2.47 -6.55 -13.56
CA THR A 113 -3.08 -7.76 -14.14
C THR A 113 -2.85 -8.98 -13.25
N THR A 114 -1.63 -9.16 -12.75
CA THR A 114 -1.28 -10.23 -11.81
C THR A 114 -1.99 -10.07 -10.47
N PHE A 115 -2.11 -8.84 -9.97
CA PHE A 115 -2.83 -8.53 -8.74
C PHE A 115 -4.32 -8.84 -8.87
N SER A 116 -4.96 -8.49 -10.00
CA SER A 116 -6.37 -8.81 -10.27
C SER A 116 -6.62 -10.32 -10.23
N GLY A 117 -5.75 -11.14 -10.84
CA GLY A 117 -5.86 -12.60 -10.78
C GLY A 117 -5.69 -13.15 -9.36
N LYS A 118 -4.69 -12.66 -8.60
CA LYS A 118 -4.48 -13.05 -7.20
C LYS A 118 -5.66 -12.65 -6.30
N LEU A 119 -6.19 -11.45 -6.50
CA LEU A 119 -7.34 -10.96 -5.76
C LEU A 119 -8.58 -11.81 -6.05
N ALA A 120 -8.84 -12.12 -7.32
CA ALA A 120 -9.95 -12.99 -7.71
C ALA A 120 -9.83 -14.39 -7.09
N ALA A 121 -8.63 -14.98 -7.13
CA ALA A 121 -8.37 -16.27 -6.49
C ALA A 121 -8.60 -16.21 -4.97
N MET A 122 -8.16 -15.14 -4.31
CA MET A 122 -8.36 -14.93 -2.87
C MET A 122 -9.85 -14.80 -2.52
N LEU A 123 -10.62 -14.00 -3.30
CA LEU A 123 -12.05 -13.80 -3.07
C LEU A 123 -12.86 -15.08 -3.31
N LYS A 124 -12.51 -15.86 -4.33
CA LYS A 124 -13.14 -17.16 -4.62
C LYS A 124 -12.81 -18.20 -3.54
N SER A 125 -11.53 -18.40 -3.23
CA SER A 125 -11.09 -19.47 -2.32
C SER A 125 -11.34 -19.17 -0.84
N LYS A 126 -11.05 -17.95 -0.37
CA LYS A 126 -11.14 -17.61 1.05
C LYS A 126 -12.49 -17.02 1.46
N LYS A 127 -13.16 -16.30 0.55
CA LYS A 127 -14.46 -15.65 0.84
C LYS A 127 -15.65 -16.32 0.17
N GLY A 128 -15.45 -17.38 -0.62
CA GLY A 128 -16.53 -18.12 -1.29
C GLY A 128 -17.35 -17.28 -2.28
N ARG A 129 -16.80 -16.16 -2.78
CA ARG A 129 -17.54 -15.26 -3.68
C ARG A 129 -17.47 -15.74 -5.12
N GLN A 130 -18.55 -15.56 -5.86
CA GLN A 130 -18.51 -15.61 -7.32
C GLN A 130 -17.85 -14.33 -7.83
N VAL A 131 -16.81 -14.50 -8.64
CA VAL A 131 -15.99 -13.40 -9.16
C VAL A 131 -16.03 -13.47 -10.68
N LEU A 132 -16.17 -12.31 -11.31
CA LEU A 132 -16.00 -12.09 -12.74
C LEU A 132 -14.83 -11.12 -12.92
N LEU A 133 -13.84 -11.50 -13.74
CA LEU A 133 -12.78 -10.59 -14.15
C LEU A 133 -13.20 -9.86 -15.42
N VAL A 134 -12.89 -8.56 -15.51
CA VAL A 134 -13.19 -7.74 -16.67
C VAL A 134 -11.88 -7.16 -17.21
N ALA A 135 -11.56 -7.46 -18.47
CA ALA A 135 -10.39 -6.92 -19.13
C ALA A 135 -10.64 -5.48 -19.59
N GLY A 136 -10.38 -4.51 -18.72
CA GLY A 136 -10.53 -3.09 -19.03
C GLY A 136 -9.35 -2.44 -19.77
N ASP A 137 -8.23 -3.16 -19.99
CA ASP A 137 -7.05 -2.63 -20.69
C ASP A 137 -7.19 -2.83 -22.22
N VAL A 138 -7.94 -1.95 -22.87
CA VAL A 138 -8.19 -1.98 -24.33
C VAL A 138 -6.97 -1.59 -25.17
N TYR A 139 -5.93 -1.02 -24.56
CA TYR A 139 -4.76 -0.52 -25.28
C TYR A 139 -3.65 -1.56 -25.40
N ARG A 140 -3.63 -2.58 -24.55
CA ARG A 140 -2.58 -3.60 -24.50
C ARG A 140 -3.18 -4.99 -24.75
N PRO A 141 -3.27 -5.44 -26.02
CA PRO A 141 -3.84 -6.75 -26.37
C PRO A 141 -3.24 -7.91 -25.56
N ALA A 142 -1.92 -7.91 -25.36
CA ALA A 142 -1.24 -8.93 -24.55
C ALA A 142 -1.67 -8.96 -23.07
N ALA A 143 -2.16 -7.84 -22.51
CA ALA A 143 -2.66 -7.81 -21.14
C ALA A 143 -4.03 -8.49 -21.03
N ILE A 144 -4.85 -8.42 -22.08
CA ILE A 144 -6.12 -9.15 -22.18
C ILE A 144 -5.85 -10.65 -22.21
N ASP A 145 -4.95 -11.09 -23.08
CA ASP A 145 -4.56 -12.52 -23.18
C ASP A 145 -3.95 -13.04 -21.87
N GLN A 146 -3.08 -12.24 -21.23
CA GLN A 146 -2.53 -12.57 -19.92
C GLN A 146 -3.63 -12.75 -18.87
N LEU A 147 -4.65 -11.89 -18.86
CA LEU A 147 -5.76 -11.99 -17.93
C LEU A 147 -6.62 -13.23 -18.21
N LYS A 148 -6.86 -13.57 -19.49
CA LYS A 148 -7.56 -14.80 -19.90
C LYS A 148 -6.84 -16.05 -19.38
N VAL A 149 -5.52 -16.12 -19.56
CA VAL A 149 -4.71 -17.25 -19.06
C VAL A 149 -4.78 -17.34 -17.53
N LEU A 150 -4.61 -16.22 -16.83
CA LEU A 150 -4.70 -16.18 -15.36
C LEU A 150 -6.08 -16.59 -14.85
N GLY A 151 -7.16 -16.11 -15.49
CA GLY A 151 -8.53 -16.47 -15.17
C GLY A 151 -8.79 -17.97 -15.38
N GLY A 152 -8.33 -18.53 -16.50
CA GLY A 152 -8.41 -19.96 -16.77
C GLY A 152 -7.70 -20.82 -15.71
N GLN A 153 -6.50 -20.42 -15.28
CA GLN A 153 -5.75 -21.13 -14.24
C GLN A 153 -6.48 -21.18 -12.89
N ILE A 154 -7.24 -20.13 -12.54
CA ILE A 154 -7.96 -20.03 -11.26
C ILE A 154 -9.44 -20.41 -11.38
N GLY A 155 -9.89 -20.78 -12.58
CA GLY A 155 -11.28 -21.09 -12.92
C GLY A 155 -12.23 -19.91 -12.67
N VAL A 156 -11.80 -18.70 -12.99
CA VAL A 156 -12.61 -17.47 -12.92
C VAL A 156 -12.89 -16.99 -14.33
N GLU A 157 -14.15 -16.67 -14.60
CA GLU A 157 -14.57 -16.16 -15.90
C GLU A 157 -13.96 -14.78 -16.17
N VAL A 158 -13.52 -14.57 -17.41
CA VAL A 158 -12.93 -13.31 -17.86
C VAL A 158 -13.77 -12.74 -19.00
N TYR A 159 -14.44 -11.62 -18.75
CA TYR A 159 -15.12 -10.84 -19.75
C TYR A 159 -14.12 -9.99 -20.53
N THR A 160 -14.18 -10.05 -21.86
CA THR A 160 -13.36 -9.25 -22.77
C THR A 160 -14.23 -8.75 -23.92
N GLU A 161 -14.15 -7.46 -24.26
CA GLU A 161 -14.73 -6.96 -25.52
C GLU A 161 -13.80 -7.33 -26.69
N GLU A 162 -14.14 -8.40 -27.40
CA GLU A 162 -13.45 -8.77 -28.64
C GLU A 162 -13.94 -7.88 -29.78
N GLY A 163 -13.06 -7.04 -30.33
CA GLY A 163 -13.35 -6.34 -31.60
C GLY A 163 -13.55 -4.83 -31.57
N ILE A 164 -13.12 -4.10 -30.53
CA ILE A 164 -12.99 -2.64 -30.65
C ILE A 164 -11.81 -2.32 -31.59
N LYS A 165 -12.12 -2.24 -32.88
CA LYS A 165 -11.31 -1.52 -33.86
C LYS A 165 -11.34 -0.07 -33.40
N ILE A 166 -10.27 0.42 -32.79
CA ILE A 166 -10.15 1.83 -32.37
C ILE A 166 -10.32 2.69 -33.62
N ARG A 167 -11.56 3.08 -33.91
CA ARG A 167 -11.85 4.11 -34.90
C ARG A 167 -11.54 5.40 -34.17
N CYS A 168 -10.33 5.92 -34.35
CA CYS A 168 -10.01 7.30 -34.04
C CYS A 168 -10.91 8.22 -34.86
N ARG A 169 -12.17 8.39 -34.45
CA ARG A 169 -13.00 9.52 -34.84
C ARG A 169 -13.06 10.41 -33.62
N SER A 170 -12.27 11.48 -33.66
CA SER A 170 -12.48 12.64 -32.80
C SER A 170 -13.98 12.96 -32.82
N PRO A 171 -14.65 13.06 -31.67
CA PRO A 171 -16.03 13.52 -31.66
C PRO A 171 -16.02 14.98 -32.10
N LYS A 172 -16.37 15.26 -33.36
CA LYS A 172 -16.86 16.59 -33.71
C LYS A 172 -18.13 16.78 -32.90
N MET A 173 -18.08 17.70 -31.94
CA MET A 173 -19.28 18.20 -31.26
C MET A 173 -20.32 18.58 -32.32
N PRO A 174 -21.58 18.12 -32.21
CA PRO A 174 -22.65 18.66 -33.03
C PRO A 174 -22.93 20.10 -32.57
N SER A 175 -22.46 21.07 -33.36
CA SER A 175 -22.93 22.44 -33.31
C SER A 175 -24.38 22.48 -33.81
N ASN A 176 -25.25 23.09 -33.01
CA ASN A 176 -26.67 23.38 -33.22
C ASN A 176 -27.66 22.32 -32.74
N THR A 177 -28.19 22.56 -31.54
CA THR A 177 -29.59 22.25 -31.21
C THR A 177 -30.21 23.50 -30.59
N PRO A 178 -31.35 24.00 -31.10
CA PRO A 178 -31.99 25.20 -30.58
C PRO A 178 -32.68 24.92 -29.23
N VAL A 179 -32.61 25.89 -28.32
CA VAL A 179 -33.26 25.86 -27.01
C VAL A 179 -34.77 26.03 -27.19
N SER A 180 -35.56 25.00 -26.87
CA SER A 180 -37.02 25.14 -26.78
C SER A 180 -37.40 25.61 -25.38
N THR A 181 -37.91 26.84 -25.29
CA THR A 181 -38.58 27.41 -24.11
C THR A 181 -39.89 26.66 -23.84
N VAL A 182 -40.06 26.17 -22.62
CA VAL A 182 -41.30 25.56 -22.12
C VAL A 182 -42.21 26.69 -21.63
N SER A 183 -43.32 26.90 -22.31
CA SER A 183 -44.47 27.66 -21.83
C SER A 183 -45.51 26.71 -21.25
N THR A 184 -45.98 26.97 -20.04
CA THR A 184 -47.31 26.53 -19.59
C THR A 184 -47.83 27.45 -18.49
N SER A 185 -49.08 27.90 -18.72
CA SER A 185 -50.06 28.58 -17.87
C SER A 185 -49.71 29.94 -17.28
#